data_AF-A0A9W6WS20-F1
#
_entry.id   AF-A0A9W6WS20-F1
#
_cell.length_a   1.000
_cell.length_b   1.000
_cell.length_c   1.000
_cell.angle_alpha   90.00
_cell.angle_beta   90.00
_cell.angle_gamma   90.00
#
_symmetry.space_group_name_H-M   'P 1'
#
loop_
_entity.id
_entity.type
_entity.pdbx_description
1 polymer ?
#
loop_
_entity_poly.entity_id
_entity_poly.type
_entity_poly.pdbx_seq_one_letter_code
_entity_poly.pdbx_strand_id
1 'polypeptide(L)'
;MHNSQHSRIGVSIDADRLCTFTSSPGKKRKYLKINKGLRHFSMKVCQKVEEKHVTSYNEVADELVREFVTMRPNDSVRTVEQKKQHLQDLLVQQVAMKNLLKRNAERKQKESENPASASIVRDEGRVFLPFIAVNTSKDTVIQCEMSEDRQDIFFNFSAPFEIHDDADILQKLNLHKAPYNELKQMVPDKLLSYLPAECEMKSEE
;
A
#
# COMPACT_ATOMS: atom_id res chain seq x y z
N MET A 1 35.75 2.29 19.68
CA MET A 1 35.35 2.26 18.26
C MET A 1 33.84 2.38 18.23
N HIS A 2 33.32 3.60 18.03
CA HIS A 2 31.88 3.85 18.03
C HIS A 2 31.30 3.35 16.71
N ASN A 3 30.66 2.17 16.73
CA ASN A 3 29.72 1.75 15.69
C ASN A 3 28.50 2.67 15.79
N SER A 4 28.63 3.89 15.26
CA SER A 4 27.49 4.77 15.04
C SER A 4 26.70 4.15 13.89
N GLN A 5 25.62 3.45 14.21
CA GLN A 5 24.64 3.02 13.22
C GLN A 5 24.00 4.28 12.63
N HIS A 6 24.63 4.87 11.61
CA HIS A 6 24.06 5.97 10.87
C HIS A 6 22.82 5.45 10.14
N SER A 7 21.66 5.99 10.48
CA SER A 7 20.44 5.74 9.72
C SER A 7 20.61 6.43 8.37
N ARG A 8 20.76 5.67 7.29
CA ARG A 8 20.97 6.16 5.91
C ARG A 8 19.74 5.86 5.05
N ILE A 9 19.29 6.85 4.28
CA ILE A 9 18.25 6.72 3.25
C ILE A 9 18.90 6.92 1.88
N GLY A 10 18.58 6.08 0.91
CA GLY A 10 18.93 6.29 -0.50
C GLY A 10 17.66 6.51 -1.33
N VAL A 11 17.66 7.54 -2.17
CA VAL A 11 16.58 7.89 -3.10
C VAL A 11 17.16 7.86 -4.51
N SER A 12 16.63 6.98 -5.36
CA SER A 12 16.99 6.94 -6.78
C SER A 12 16.01 7.79 -7.58
N ILE A 13 16.53 8.74 -8.34
CA ILE A 13 15.81 9.70 -9.18
C ILE A 13 15.64 9.07 -10.56
N ASP A 14 14.59 8.29 -10.72
CA ASP A 14 14.11 7.92 -12.05
C ASP A 14 13.34 9.11 -12.64
N ALA A 15 13.99 9.87 -13.54
CA ALA A 15 13.39 11.04 -14.20
C ALA A 15 12.13 10.73 -15.04
N ASP A 16 11.82 9.45 -15.29
CA ASP A 16 10.70 9.00 -16.13
C ASP A 16 9.44 8.54 -15.36
N ARG A 17 9.37 8.70 -14.02
CA ARG A 17 8.19 8.29 -13.22
C ARG A 17 7.34 9.46 -12.75
N LEU A 18 6.80 10.23 -13.70
CA LEU A 18 5.47 10.82 -13.50
C LEU A 18 4.48 9.65 -13.35
N CYS A 19 3.68 9.65 -12.28
CA CYS A 19 2.73 8.60 -11.94
C CYS A 19 1.91 8.08 -13.12
N THR A 20 2.37 6.96 -13.68
CA THR A 20 1.53 6.04 -14.42
C THR A 20 1.77 4.66 -13.82
N PHE A 21 0.73 4.09 -13.21
CA PHE A 21 0.64 2.65 -13.02
C PHE A 21 0.48 2.02 -14.41
N THR A 22 1.56 1.99 -15.18
CA THR A 22 1.67 1.10 -16.33
C THR A 22 2.40 -0.14 -15.83
N SER A 23 1.63 -1.19 -15.56
CA SER A 23 2.20 -2.53 -15.50
C SER A 23 2.73 -2.85 -16.90
N SER A 24 4.02 -2.59 -17.13
CA SER A 24 4.67 -2.91 -18.40
C SER A 24 4.54 -4.42 -18.69
N PRO A 25 4.21 -4.80 -19.93
CA PRO A 25 4.11 -6.20 -20.32
C PRO A 25 5.53 -6.71 -20.60
N GLY A 26 5.91 -7.82 -19.96
CA GLY A 26 7.07 -8.59 -20.40
C GLY A 26 8.03 -8.98 -19.30
N LYS A 27 7.71 -10.09 -18.64
CA LYS A 27 8.52 -11.33 -18.63
C LYS A 27 7.87 -12.24 -17.60
N LYS A 28 7.29 -13.34 -18.10
CA LYS A 28 6.55 -14.36 -17.35
C LYS A 28 7.30 -14.71 -16.06
N ARG A 29 6.84 -14.18 -14.94
CA ARG A 29 7.23 -14.62 -13.59
C ARG A 29 6.88 -16.09 -13.50
N LYS A 30 7.89 -16.96 -13.60
CA LYS A 30 7.84 -18.36 -13.16
C LYS A 30 7.64 -18.35 -11.65
N TYR A 31 6.40 -18.16 -11.20
CA TYR A 31 6.04 -18.27 -9.79
C TYR A 31 5.16 -19.51 -9.59
N LEU A 32 5.81 -20.55 -9.10
CA LEU A 32 5.31 -21.71 -8.37
C LEU A 32 3.88 -22.18 -8.71
N LYS A 33 3.75 -22.99 -9.77
CA LYS A 33 2.65 -23.95 -9.94
C LYS A 33 3.16 -25.37 -10.25
N ILE A 34 4.36 -25.72 -9.79
CA ILE A 34 4.96 -27.05 -10.07
C ILE A 34 4.26 -28.18 -9.27
N ASN A 35 3.51 -27.85 -8.22
CA ASN A 35 2.86 -28.84 -7.34
C ASN A 35 1.46 -29.29 -7.79
N LYS A 36 1.19 -29.43 -9.09
CA LYS A 36 -0.15 -29.82 -9.62
C LYS A 36 -0.13 -30.66 -10.92
N GLY A 37 1.03 -31.02 -11.45
CA GLY A 37 1.12 -31.81 -12.68
C GLY A 37 0.90 -33.30 -12.43
N LEU A 38 0.61 -34.08 -13.48
CA LEU A 38 0.46 -35.54 -13.38
C LEU A 38 1.66 -36.20 -12.68
N ARG A 39 2.89 -35.72 -12.92
CA ARG A 39 4.10 -36.21 -12.21
C ARG A 39 4.01 -36.08 -10.69
N HIS A 40 3.39 -35.02 -10.18
CA HIS A 40 3.19 -34.83 -8.75
C HIS A 40 2.17 -35.82 -8.20
N PHE A 41 1.06 -36.02 -8.92
CA PHE A 41 0.06 -37.02 -8.54
C PHE A 41 0.62 -38.44 -8.64
N SER A 42 1.39 -38.77 -9.67
CA SER A 42 2.08 -40.06 -9.80
C SER A 42 3.05 -40.29 -8.64
N MET A 43 3.82 -39.28 -8.22
CA MET A 43 4.72 -39.38 -7.06
C MET A 43 3.95 -39.63 -5.76
N LYS A 44 2.84 -38.91 -5.55
CA LYS A 44 1.96 -39.09 -4.38
C LYS A 44 1.27 -40.45 -4.35
N VAL A 45 0.81 -40.94 -5.51
CA VAL A 45 0.23 -42.28 -5.65
C VAL A 45 1.26 -43.35 -5.31
N CYS A 46 2.49 -43.27 -5.84
CA CYS A 46 3.55 -44.22 -5.50
C CYS A 46 3.85 -44.22 -4.00
N GLN A 47 4.04 -43.03 -3.41
CA GLN A 47 4.31 -42.90 -1.97
C GLN A 47 3.19 -43.52 -1.12
N LYS A 48 1.92 -43.33 -1.49
CA LYS A 48 0.78 -43.86 -0.75
C LYS A 48 0.67 -45.39 -0.85
N VAL A 49 0.94 -45.94 -2.03
CA VAL A 49 0.96 -47.40 -2.27
C VAL A 49 2.10 -48.05 -1.50
N GLU A 50 3.28 -47.41 -1.45
CA GLU A 50 4.42 -47.86 -0.65
C GLU A 50 4.11 -47.85 0.86
N GLU A 51 3.44 -46.83 1.37
CA GLU A 51 3.06 -46.75 2.79
C GLU A 51 2.09 -47.87 3.19
N LYS A 52 1.02 -48.06 2.42
CA LYS A 52 -0.09 -48.94 2.80
C LYS A 52 0.07 -50.39 2.33
N HIS A 53 1.02 -50.66 1.42
CA HIS A 53 1.36 -51.97 0.85
C HIS A 53 0.26 -52.68 0.05
N VAL A 54 -1.00 -52.64 0.48
CA VAL A 54 -2.18 -53.12 -0.25
C VAL A 54 -3.26 -52.04 -0.18
N THR A 55 -3.61 -51.48 -1.34
CA THR A 55 -4.61 -50.40 -1.46
C THR A 55 -5.42 -50.56 -2.74
N SER A 56 -6.63 -50.02 -2.77
CA SER A 56 -7.42 -49.91 -4.00
C SER A 56 -7.30 -48.53 -4.64
N TYR A 57 -7.51 -48.47 -5.96
CA TYR A 57 -7.51 -47.21 -6.71
C TYR A 57 -8.47 -46.17 -6.11
N ASN A 58 -9.70 -46.57 -5.80
CA ASN A 58 -10.72 -45.67 -5.25
C ASN A 58 -10.29 -45.12 -3.88
N GLU A 59 -9.68 -45.94 -3.02
CA GLU A 59 -9.19 -45.52 -1.72
C GLU A 59 -8.02 -44.53 -1.83
N VAL A 60 -7.05 -44.81 -2.71
CA VAL A 60 -5.92 -43.88 -2.97
C VAL A 60 -6.42 -42.59 -3.60
N ALA A 61 -7.37 -42.65 -4.53
CA ALA A 61 -7.95 -41.49 -5.18
C ALA A 61 -8.71 -40.60 -4.19
N ASP A 62 -9.59 -41.18 -3.37
CA ASP A 62 -10.40 -40.43 -2.41
C ASP A 62 -9.54 -39.79 -1.32
N GLU A 63 -8.48 -40.46 -0.87
CA GLU A 63 -7.53 -39.89 0.09
C GLU A 63 -6.69 -38.78 -0.51
N LEU A 64 -6.17 -38.95 -1.71
CA LEU A 64 -5.39 -37.90 -2.38
C LEU A 64 -6.26 -36.68 -2.70
N VAL A 65 -7.51 -36.88 -3.10
CA VAL A 65 -8.47 -35.78 -3.30
C VAL A 65 -8.78 -35.10 -1.97
N ARG A 66 -9.00 -35.85 -0.89
CA ARG A 66 -9.25 -35.30 0.45
C ARG A 66 -8.03 -34.53 0.97
N GLU A 67 -6.83 -35.06 0.81
CA GLU A 67 -5.56 -34.39 1.13
C GLU A 67 -5.38 -33.14 0.28
N PHE A 68 -5.72 -33.15 -1.01
CA PHE A 68 -5.59 -31.98 -1.88
C PHE A 68 -6.62 -30.88 -1.59
N VAL A 69 -7.84 -31.24 -1.20
CA VAL A 69 -8.89 -30.28 -0.79
C VAL A 69 -8.57 -29.68 0.59
N THR A 70 -8.01 -30.47 1.52
CA THR A 70 -7.58 -29.98 2.84
C THR A 70 -6.24 -29.22 2.79
N MET A 71 -5.33 -29.60 1.90
CA MET A 71 -4.11 -28.87 1.51
C MET A 71 -4.38 -27.66 0.60
N ARG A 72 -5.65 -27.31 0.38
CA ARG A 72 -6.08 -25.95 0.04
C ARG A 72 -6.48 -25.20 1.33
N PRO A 73 -5.65 -25.08 2.39
CA PRO A 73 -5.99 -24.14 3.43
C PRO A 73 -5.76 -22.77 2.81
N ASN A 74 -6.84 -22.04 2.62
CA ASN A 74 -6.80 -20.59 2.73
C ASN A 74 -6.06 -19.81 1.66
N ASP A 75 -5.52 -20.35 0.56
CA ASP A 75 -4.94 -19.49 -0.48
C ASP A 75 -5.99 -18.56 -1.09
N SER A 76 -7.18 -19.09 -1.40
CA SER A 76 -8.29 -18.26 -1.89
C SER A 76 -8.82 -17.33 -0.81
N VAL A 77 -8.97 -17.82 0.43
CA VAL A 77 -9.45 -17.06 1.59
C VAL A 77 -8.45 -15.91 1.85
N ARG A 78 -7.17 -16.20 2.08
CA ARG A 78 -6.08 -15.21 2.23
C ARG A 78 -6.06 -14.19 1.10
N THR A 79 -6.28 -14.60 -0.15
CA THR A 79 -6.37 -13.63 -1.26
C THR A 79 -7.63 -12.77 -1.20
N VAL A 80 -8.75 -13.27 -0.68
CA VAL A 80 -9.98 -12.50 -0.46
C VAL A 80 -9.81 -11.52 0.69
N GLU A 81 -9.26 -11.92 1.84
CA GLU A 81 -9.00 -10.98 2.93
C GLU A 81 -7.97 -9.92 2.54
N GLN A 82 -6.90 -10.31 1.85
CA GLN A 82 -5.91 -9.35 1.33
C GLN A 82 -6.53 -8.36 0.34
N LYS A 83 -7.39 -8.83 -0.56
CA LYS A 83 -8.13 -7.95 -1.49
C LYS A 83 -9.12 -7.05 -0.75
N LYS A 84 -9.77 -7.56 0.28
CA LYS A 84 -10.68 -6.78 1.13
C LYS A 84 -9.94 -5.69 1.87
N GLN A 85 -8.79 -6.00 2.47
CA GLN A 85 -7.94 -5.01 3.12
C GLN A 85 -7.44 -3.96 2.12
N HIS A 86 -6.93 -4.40 0.97
CA HIS A 86 -6.49 -3.47 -0.06
C HIS A 86 -7.63 -2.56 -0.56
N LEU A 87 -8.84 -3.10 -0.71
CA LEU A 87 -10.03 -2.31 -1.03
C LEU A 87 -10.33 -1.27 0.06
N GLN A 88 -10.21 -1.64 1.33
CA GLN A 88 -10.37 -0.73 2.46
C GLN A 88 -9.37 0.42 2.40
N ASP A 89 -8.10 0.12 2.17
CA ASP A 89 -7.04 1.12 2.05
C ASP A 89 -7.32 2.10 0.89
N LEU A 90 -7.78 1.59 -0.25
CA LEU A 90 -8.19 2.41 -1.40
C LEU A 90 -9.39 3.32 -1.08
N LEU A 91 -10.37 2.82 -0.32
CA LEU A 91 -11.53 3.61 0.09
C LEU A 91 -11.12 4.75 1.04
N VAL A 92 -10.28 4.45 2.03
CA VAL A 92 -9.69 5.45 2.94
C VAL A 92 -8.97 6.54 2.15
N GLN A 93 -8.12 6.13 1.20
CA GLN A 93 -7.39 7.04 0.32
C GLN A 93 -8.33 7.89 -0.54
N GLN A 94 -9.40 7.31 -1.09
CA GLN A 94 -10.38 8.03 -1.91
C GLN A 94 -11.12 9.10 -1.09
N VAL A 95 -11.53 8.78 0.14
CA VAL A 95 -12.15 9.75 1.06
C VAL A 95 -11.17 10.89 1.34
N ALA A 96 -9.93 10.55 1.74
CA ALA A 96 -8.90 11.52 2.04
C ALA A 96 -8.59 12.47 0.88
N MET A 97 -8.50 11.93 -0.34
CA MET A 97 -8.23 12.69 -1.56
C MET A 97 -9.37 13.66 -1.88
N LYS A 98 -10.63 13.20 -1.82
CA LYS A 98 -11.79 14.05 -2.08
C LYS A 98 -11.90 15.17 -1.03
N ASN A 99 -11.63 14.88 0.23
CA ASN A 99 -11.61 15.88 1.30
C ASN A 99 -10.48 16.90 1.11
N LEU A 100 -9.29 16.45 0.70
CA LEU A 100 -8.19 17.35 0.34
C LEU A 100 -8.60 18.30 -0.78
N LEU A 101 -9.18 17.78 -1.87
CA LEU A 101 -9.60 18.57 -3.02
C LEU A 101 -10.68 19.58 -2.64
N LYS A 102 -11.70 19.16 -1.89
CA LYS A 102 -12.76 20.04 -1.38
C LYS A 102 -12.18 21.19 -0.54
N ARG A 103 -11.35 20.86 0.46
CA ARG A 103 -10.67 21.85 1.32
C ARG A 103 -9.79 22.82 0.52
N ASN A 104 -9.07 22.32 -0.48
CA ASN A 104 -8.22 23.16 -1.32
C ASN A 104 -9.04 24.07 -2.24
N ALA A 105 -10.18 23.60 -2.77
CA ALA A 105 -11.08 24.40 -3.59
C ALA A 105 -11.72 25.53 -2.78
N GLU A 106 -12.19 25.25 -1.56
CA GLU A 106 -12.75 26.27 -0.65
C GLU A 106 -11.72 27.34 -0.28
N ARG A 107 -10.46 26.95 -0.07
CA ARG A 107 -9.37 27.91 0.17
C ARG A 107 -9.09 28.79 -1.04
N LYS A 108 -9.07 28.21 -2.25
CA LYS A 108 -8.91 28.98 -3.50
C LYS A 108 -10.05 29.98 -3.72
N GLN A 109 -11.29 29.62 -3.37
CA GLN A 109 -12.43 30.55 -3.46
C GLN A 109 -12.25 31.73 -2.50
N LYS A 110 -11.89 31.47 -1.24
CA LYS A 110 -11.65 32.51 -0.23
C LYS A 110 -10.45 33.40 -0.55
N GLU A 111 -9.40 32.85 -1.17
CA GLU A 111 -8.24 33.62 -1.64
C GLU A 111 -8.59 34.58 -2.78
N SER A 112 -9.58 34.26 -3.62
CA SER A 112 -10.01 35.12 -4.73
C SER A 112 -10.81 36.34 -4.30
N GLU A 113 -11.39 36.36 -3.10
CA GLU A 113 -12.20 37.47 -2.59
C GLU A 113 -11.37 38.57 -1.89
N ASN A 114 -10.09 38.33 -1.59
CA ASN A 114 -9.23 39.31 -0.91
C ASN A 114 -7.84 39.46 -1.59
N PRO A 115 -7.73 40.28 -2.65
CA PRO A 115 -6.51 40.37 -3.49
C PRO A 115 -5.33 41.12 -2.84
N ALA A 116 -5.52 41.80 -1.70
CA ALA A 116 -4.48 42.60 -1.05
C ALA A 116 -3.36 41.77 -0.39
N SER A 117 -3.59 40.49 -0.13
CA SER A 117 -2.61 39.55 0.46
C SER A 117 -2.06 38.51 -0.54
N ALA A 118 -2.49 38.56 -1.81
CA ALA A 118 -2.25 37.50 -2.80
C ALA A 118 -0.89 37.55 -3.50
N SER A 119 -0.13 38.65 -3.42
CA SER A 119 1.10 38.80 -4.23
C SER A 119 2.37 38.17 -3.64
N ILE A 120 2.39 37.89 -2.32
CA ILE A 120 3.59 37.38 -1.62
C ILE A 120 3.52 35.88 -1.31
N VAL A 121 2.33 35.26 -1.29
CA VAL A 121 2.21 33.79 -1.16
C VAL A 121 2.22 33.15 -2.56
N ARG A 122 3.31 33.37 -3.30
CA ARG A 122 3.61 32.58 -4.50
C ARG A 122 3.94 31.15 -4.06
N ASP A 123 3.66 30.20 -4.94
CA ASP A 123 3.81 28.72 -4.95
C ASP A 123 4.82 28.00 -4.02
N GLU A 124 5.69 28.71 -3.30
CA GLU A 124 6.82 28.27 -2.46
C GLU A 124 6.43 27.39 -1.24
N GLY A 125 5.14 27.26 -0.92
CA GLY A 125 4.65 26.54 0.27
C GLY A 125 3.76 25.33 -0.01
N ARG A 126 3.55 24.97 -1.27
CA ARG A 126 2.64 23.87 -1.65
C ARG A 126 3.44 22.63 -2.01
N VAL A 127 3.11 21.51 -1.39
CA VAL A 127 3.64 20.20 -1.74
C VAL A 127 2.57 19.44 -2.53
N PHE A 128 2.90 19.05 -3.76
CA PHE A 128 2.00 18.29 -4.62
C PHE A 128 2.16 16.79 -4.37
N LEU A 129 1.08 16.06 -4.63
CA LEU A 129 1.07 14.59 -4.59
C LEU A 129 1.62 14.02 -5.90
N PRO A 130 2.30 12.86 -5.88
CA PRO A 130 2.72 12.11 -4.70
C PRO A 130 3.98 12.70 -4.06
N PHE A 131 4.14 12.51 -2.75
CA PHE A 131 5.39 12.83 -2.06
C PHE A 131 5.66 11.83 -0.94
N ILE A 132 6.90 11.84 -0.44
CA ILE A 132 7.31 11.15 0.79
C ILE A 132 7.88 12.21 1.73
N ALA A 133 7.49 12.14 3.00
CA ALA A 133 8.00 13.00 4.06
C ALA A 133 8.90 12.21 5.01
N VAL A 134 10.10 12.74 5.26
CA VAL A 134 11.01 12.19 6.27
C VAL A 134 10.98 13.11 7.49
N ASN A 135 10.55 12.57 8.62
CA ASN A 135 10.47 13.28 9.90
C ASN A 135 11.63 12.86 10.80
N THR A 136 12.31 13.82 11.42
CA THR A 136 13.37 13.56 12.40
C THR A 136 13.41 14.68 13.44
N SER A 137 14.16 14.49 14.52
CA SER A 137 14.34 15.53 15.54
C SER A 137 14.94 16.81 14.95
N LYS A 138 14.57 17.96 15.52
CA LYS A 138 15.12 19.28 15.14
C LYS A 138 16.63 19.39 15.37
N ASP A 139 17.18 18.58 16.27
CA ASP A 139 18.61 18.57 16.62
C ASP A 139 19.40 17.56 15.76
N THR A 140 18.75 16.86 14.83
CA THR A 140 19.38 15.88 13.94
C THR A 140 20.24 16.58 12.88
N VAL A 141 21.50 16.16 12.77
CA VAL A 141 22.38 16.55 11.67
C VAL A 141 22.10 15.65 10.47
N ILE A 142 21.82 16.26 9.32
CA ILE A 142 21.53 15.57 8.06
C ILE A 142 22.66 15.87 7.08
N GLN A 143 23.33 14.83 6.59
CA GLN A 143 24.31 14.94 5.52
C GLN A 143 23.70 14.43 4.22
N CYS A 144 23.77 15.22 3.16
CA CYS A 144 23.25 14.88 1.83
C CYS A 144 24.42 14.62 0.88
N GLU A 145 24.43 13.45 0.25
CA GLU A 145 25.41 13.03 -0.76
C GLU A 145 24.66 12.72 -2.05
N MET A 146 25.06 13.33 -3.17
CA MET A 146 24.54 12.98 -4.49
C MET A 146 25.59 12.16 -5.23
N SER A 147 25.17 11.07 -5.87
CA SER A 147 26.04 10.28 -6.75
C SER A 147 26.54 11.13 -7.92
N GLU A 148 27.69 10.77 -8.49
CA GLU A 148 28.32 11.52 -9.59
C GLU A 148 27.42 11.60 -10.84
N ASP A 149 26.68 10.53 -11.10
CA ASP A 149 25.70 10.43 -12.19
C ASP A 149 24.38 11.13 -11.89
N ARG A 150 24.22 11.72 -10.69
CA ARG A 150 23.03 12.43 -10.23
C ARG A 150 21.76 11.58 -10.22
N GLN A 151 21.91 10.25 -10.24
CA GLN A 151 20.79 9.33 -10.21
C GLN A 151 20.39 8.99 -8.78
N ASP A 152 21.32 9.02 -7.83
CA ASP A 152 21.05 8.63 -6.46
C ASP A 152 21.38 9.78 -5.49
N ILE A 153 20.50 10.00 -4.53
CA ILE A 153 20.71 10.90 -3.39
C ILE A 153 20.70 10.06 -2.12
N PHE A 154 21.70 10.25 -1.28
CA PHE A 154 21.80 9.63 0.03
C PHE A 154 21.70 10.67 1.13
N PHE A 155 20.88 10.37 2.14
CA PHE A 155 20.76 11.16 3.35
C PHE A 155 21.26 10.35 4.54
N ASN A 156 22.28 10.85 5.23
CA ASN A 156 22.78 10.27 6.48
C ASN A 156 22.27 11.11 7.65
N PHE A 157 21.59 10.46 8.59
CA PHE A 157 21.03 11.11 9.77
C PHE A 157 21.89 10.76 10.99
N SER A 158 22.15 11.75 11.85
CA SER A 158 22.83 11.52 13.13
C SER A 158 21.93 10.91 14.21
N ALA A 159 20.61 10.88 13.98
CA ALA A 159 19.60 10.35 14.89
C ALA A 159 18.50 9.61 14.09
N PRO A 160 17.64 8.83 14.76
CA PRO A 160 16.54 8.13 14.10
C PRO A 160 15.57 9.07 13.36
N PHE A 161 14.92 8.53 12.33
CA PHE A 161 13.91 9.22 11.54
C PHE A 161 12.69 8.31 11.31
N GLU A 162 11.60 8.91 10.87
CA GLU A 162 10.39 8.24 10.40
C GLU A 162 10.13 8.63 8.95
N ILE A 163 9.58 7.71 8.16
CA ILE A 163 9.15 7.97 6.78
C ILE A 163 7.63 7.85 6.73
N HIS A 164 6.98 8.85 6.16
CA HIS A 164 5.54 8.89 5.92
C HIS A 164 5.31 9.09 4.42
N ASP A 165 4.44 8.28 3.82
CA ASP A 165 3.98 8.54 2.47
C ASP A 165 2.82 9.57 2.46
N ASP A 166 2.30 9.87 1.28
CA ASP A 166 1.21 10.82 1.17
C ASP A 166 -0.10 10.33 1.83
N ALA A 167 -0.44 9.05 1.71
CA ALA A 167 -1.62 8.47 2.32
C ALA A 167 -1.58 8.57 3.84
N ASP A 168 -0.44 8.26 4.46
CA ASP A 168 -0.21 8.37 5.90
C ASP A 168 -0.33 9.83 6.37
N ILE A 169 0.24 10.78 5.61
CA ILE A 169 0.13 12.20 5.93
C ILE A 169 -1.31 12.68 5.82
N LEU A 170 -2.05 12.28 4.78
CA LEU A 170 -3.47 12.64 4.65
C LEU A 170 -4.32 12.04 5.79
N GLN A 171 -3.96 10.85 6.26
CA GLN A 171 -4.61 10.25 7.43
C GLN A 171 -4.31 11.04 8.71
N LYS A 172 -3.05 11.42 8.95
CA LYS A 172 -2.63 12.25 10.09
C LYS A 172 -3.27 13.64 10.09
N LEU A 173 -3.58 14.18 8.92
CA LEU A 173 -4.36 15.42 8.77
C LEU A 173 -5.87 15.23 9.01
N ASN A 174 -6.31 14.04 9.43
CA ASN A 174 -7.71 13.64 9.62
C ASN A 174 -8.59 13.79 8.36
N LEU A 175 -7.98 13.81 7.16
CA LEU A 175 -8.73 13.96 5.92
C LEU A 175 -9.49 12.69 5.52
N HIS A 176 -9.13 11.54 6.09
CA HIS A 176 -9.84 10.27 5.89
C HIS A 176 -11.18 10.17 6.63
N LYS A 177 -11.52 11.17 7.46
CA LYS A 177 -12.74 11.20 8.26
C LYS A 177 -13.78 12.14 7.66
N ALA A 178 -15.03 11.72 7.65
CA ALA A 178 -16.15 12.53 7.19
C ALA A 178 -17.46 12.09 7.86
N PRO A 179 -18.49 12.96 7.94
CA PRO A 179 -19.81 12.53 8.38
C PRO A 179 -20.42 11.55 7.37
N TYR A 180 -21.26 10.63 7.83
CA TYR A 180 -21.84 9.56 6.99
C TYR A 180 -22.55 10.07 5.74
N ASN A 181 -23.20 11.24 5.81
CA ASN A 181 -23.86 11.86 4.67
C ASN A 181 -22.89 12.27 3.55
N GLU A 182 -21.69 12.72 3.91
CA GLU A 182 -20.64 13.06 2.94
C GLU A 182 -19.98 11.79 2.40
N LEU A 183 -19.76 10.78 3.24
CA LEU A 183 -19.20 9.48 2.83
C LEU A 183 -20.02 8.83 1.70
N LYS A 184 -21.36 8.89 1.75
CA LYS A 184 -22.24 8.41 0.67
C LYS A 184 -22.03 9.09 -0.67
N GLN A 185 -21.62 10.36 -0.67
CA GLN A 185 -21.33 11.11 -1.91
C GLN A 185 -19.91 10.82 -2.41
N MET A 186 -19.01 10.46 -1.50
CA MET A 186 -17.61 10.23 -1.79
C MET A 186 -17.31 8.80 -2.25
N VAL A 187 -18.08 7.83 -1.74
CA VAL A 187 -17.90 6.39 -1.96
C VAL A 187 -19.19 5.78 -2.55
N PRO A 188 -19.11 4.92 -3.58
CA PRO A 188 -20.29 4.23 -4.12
C PRO A 188 -21.03 3.38 -3.08
N ASP A 189 -22.37 3.37 -3.13
CA ASP A 189 -23.23 2.70 -2.13
C ASP A 189 -22.86 1.22 -1.87
N LYS A 190 -22.51 0.49 -2.93
CA LYS A 190 -22.11 -0.93 -2.85
C LYS A 190 -20.85 -1.15 -2.02
N LEU A 191 -20.00 -0.13 -1.92
CA LEU A 191 -18.70 -0.18 -1.26
C LEU A 191 -18.74 0.40 0.16
N LEU A 192 -19.82 1.08 0.56
CA LEU A 192 -19.96 1.63 1.91
C LEU A 192 -19.84 0.56 3.00
N SER A 193 -20.36 -0.64 2.75
CA SER A 193 -20.24 -1.78 3.69
C SER A 193 -18.81 -2.27 3.92
N TYR A 194 -17.88 -1.90 3.04
CA TYR A 194 -16.47 -2.23 3.16
C TYR A 194 -15.67 -1.11 3.81
N LEU A 195 -16.22 0.10 3.94
CA LEU A 195 -15.51 1.24 4.51
C LEU A 195 -15.15 0.95 5.98
N PRO A 196 -13.89 1.20 6.40
CA PRO A 196 -13.51 1.05 7.80
C PRO A 196 -14.27 2.00 8.72
N ALA A 197 -14.55 1.57 9.96
CA ALA A 197 -15.37 2.31 10.91
C ALA A 197 -14.71 3.63 11.38
N GLU A 198 -13.38 3.70 11.30
CA GLU A 198 -12.57 4.87 11.62
C GLU A 198 -12.76 6.05 10.66
N CYS A 199 -13.32 5.83 9.46
CA CYS A 199 -13.66 6.90 8.52
C CYS A 199 -14.91 7.69 8.91
N GLU A 200 -15.81 7.09 9.69
CA GLU A 200 -17.01 7.78 10.16
C GLU A 200 -16.69 8.61 11.39
N MET A 201 -16.89 9.92 11.30
CA MET A 201 -16.85 10.75 12.50
C MET A 201 -18.05 10.41 13.38
N LYS A 202 -17.80 9.77 14.52
CA LYS A 202 -18.80 9.66 15.58
C LYS A 202 -19.09 11.08 16.04
N SER A 203 -20.33 11.53 15.87
CA SER A 203 -20.83 12.71 16.57
C SER A 203 -20.64 12.43 18.05
N GLU A 204 -19.73 13.14 18.72
CA GLU A 204 -19.72 13.18 20.18
C GLU A 204 -21.04 13.84 20.60
N GLU A 205 -21.91 13.05 21.23
CA GLU A 205 -23.12 13.49 21.91
C GLU A 205 -22.79 13.92 23.35
#